data_AF-A0A7W7R5Z1-F1
#
_entry.id   AF-A0A7W7R5Z1-F1
#
_cell.length_a   1.000
_cell.length_b   1.000
_cell.length_c   1.000
_cell.angle_alpha   90.00
_cell.angle_beta   90.00
_cell.angle_gamma   90.00
#
_symmetry.space_group_name_H-M   'P 1'
#
loop_
_entity.id
_entity.type
_entity.pdbx_description
1 polymer ?
#
loop_
_entity_poly.entity_id
_entity_poly.type
_entity_poly.pdbx_seq_one_letter_code
_entity_poly.pdbx_strand_id
1 'polypeptide(L)'
;MASKWECRSICQNAANDGACPEGIAFYREAIVRGHAPRQGAPGCLLTLGLLRPATDHPERLYPSAPSIALAELSRPIDEEIDRQRHRREELRAAMAPLDAAYTEARAAHGATPITITGKAAISAALEDAVAQCRTELISVQPDGGRPEEVLAESAQRVLPRIREGLRNRSLYQHVVRTHAPTLAFIRQVTEAGGEARTLSDLSDRMIICDRTVAFIPSAAGRRDELLAIQHTGVIDFLIGVFERAWIRATPLANASGQQSGPEVASDLQLAIMRLLVAGCTDATIANRLGVSTRTVTEHVRRISKHLGSRSRAQLGYLIATGGVLDRG
;
A
#
# COMPACT_ATOMS: atom_id res chain seq x y z
N MET A 1 58.14 15.27 -14.24
CA MET A 1 57.09 15.90 -13.41
C MET A 1 55.74 15.45 -13.93
N ALA A 2 55.16 14.40 -13.35
CA ALA A 2 53.87 13.86 -13.78
C ALA A 2 52.99 13.61 -12.55
N SER A 3 51.89 14.36 -12.53
CA SER A 3 50.62 14.20 -11.80
C SER A 3 50.65 13.84 -10.31
N LYS A 4 50.36 14.85 -9.49
CA LYS A 4 49.82 14.74 -8.13
C LYS A 4 48.49 13.97 -8.18
N TRP A 5 48.48 12.79 -7.56
CA TRP A 5 47.29 11.99 -7.32
C TRP A 5 46.44 12.65 -6.22
N GLU A 6 45.62 13.65 -6.58
CA GLU A 6 44.58 14.20 -5.70
C GLU A 6 43.29 13.38 -5.84
N CYS A 7 43.17 12.35 -5.01
CA CYS A 7 41.89 11.68 -4.73
C CYS A 7 40.99 12.61 -3.90
N ARG A 8 40.51 13.71 -4.48
CA ARG A 8 39.81 14.78 -3.74
C ARG A 8 38.29 14.87 -3.92
N SER A 9 37.64 14.21 -4.89
CA SER A 9 36.19 14.43 -5.10
C SER A 9 35.26 13.23 -4.91
N ILE A 10 35.72 11.98 -5.02
CA ILE A 10 34.79 10.82 -5.05
C ILE A 10 34.54 10.20 -3.68
N CYS A 11 35.45 10.33 -2.71
CA CYS A 11 35.29 9.75 -1.37
C CYS A 11 34.66 10.69 -0.33
N GLN A 12 34.25 11.92 -0.70
CA GLN A 12 33.63 12.87 0.24
C GLN A 12 32.13 12.63 0.44
N ASN A 13 31.48 11.83 -0.41
CA ASN A 13 30.10 11.43 -0.17
C ASN A 13 30.07 10.19 0.73
N ALA A 14 29.73 10.41 1.99
CA ALA A 14 29.36 9.41 3.00
C ALA A 14 28.09 8.59 2.63
N ALA A 15 27.72 8.53 1.35
CA ALA A 15 26.52 7.90 0.82
C ALA A 15 26.84 6.69 -0.09
N ASN A 16 28.11 6.30 -0.23
CA ASN A 16 28.50 5.06 -0.90
C ASN A 16 29.12 4.11 0.13
N ASP A 17 28.41 3.04 0.49
CA ASP A 17 28.81 2.01 1.45
C ASP A 17 29.98 1.10 0.95
N GLY A 18 30.86 1.62 0.11
CA GLY A 18 31.91 0.84 -0.55
C GLY A 18 33.17 1.62 -0.91
N ALA A 19 34.27 0.89 -1.13
CA ALA A 19 35.53 1.46 -1.58
C ALA A 19 35.43 1.96 -3.04
N CYS A 20 36.02 3.11 -3.34
CA CYS A 20 36.06 3.65 -4.70
C CYS A 20 36.96 2.79 -5.62
N PRO A 21 36.83 2.88 -6.96
CA PRO A 21 37.63 2.10 -7.90
C PRO A 21 39.16 2.20 -7.67
N GLU A 22 39.66 3.39 -7.34
CA GLU A 22 41.07 3.62 -6.99
C GLU A 22 41.46 2.93 -5.68
N GLY A 23 40.57 2.95 -4.69
CA GLY A 23 40.70 2.21 -3.43
C GLY A 23 40.77 0.71 -3.66
N ILE A 24 39.91 0.16 -4.51
CA ILE A 24 39.93 -1.28 -4.84
C ILE A 24 41.25 -1.67 -5.49
N ALA A 25 41.77 -0.87 -6.43
CA ALA A 25 43.05 -1.12 -7.07
C ALA A 25 44.22 -1.07 -6.06
N PHE A 26 44.25 -0.04 -5.20
CA PHE A 26 45.27 0.11 -4.16
C PHE A 26 45.23 -1.05 -3.15
N TYR A 27 44.04 -1.46 -2.71
CA TYR A 27 43.86 -2.56 -1.77
C TYR A 27 44.32 -3.91 -2.35
N ARG A 28 44.07 -4.18 -3.65
CA ARG A 28 44.59 -5.37 -4.33
C ARG A 28 46.12 -5.42 -4.30
N GLU A 29 46.77 -4.30 -4.57
CA GLU A 29 48.23 -4.21 -4.52
C GLU A 29 48.76 -4.40 -3.09
N ALA A 30 48.08 -3.82 -2.10
CA ALA A 30 48.42 -4.00 -0.68
C ALA A 30 48.32 -5.47 -0.25
N ILE A 31 47.31 -6.23 -0.70
CA ILE A 31 47.18 -7.67 -0.44
C ILE A 31 48.37 -8.44 -0.99
N VAL A 32 48.73 -8.21 -2.27
CA VAL A 32 49.83 -8.93 -2.92
C VAL A 32 51.16 -8.64 -2.24
N ARG A 33 51.41 -7.38 -1.85
CA ARG A 33 52.64 -6.97 -1.16
C ARG A 33 52.62 -7.31 0.34
N GLY A 34 51.47 -7.72 0.88
CA GLY A 34 51.23 -7.88 2.31
C GLY A 34 51.27 -6.59 3.12
N HIS A 35 51.44 -5.42 2.49
CA HIS A 35 51.45 -4.10 3.14
C HIS A 35 51.32 -2.97 2.12
N ALA A 36 51.01 -1.77 2.60
CA ALA A 36 51.02 -0.54 1.81
C ALA A 36 51.61 0.64 2.61
N PRO A 37 52.20 1.65 1.94
CA PRO A 37 52.58 2.89 2.60
C PRO A 37 51.33 3.68 3.04
N ARG A 38 51.41 4.38 4.17
CA ARG A 38 50.35 5.30 4.63
C ARG A 38 50.19 6.49 3.68
N GLN A 39 51.29 6.97 3.12
CA GLN A 39 51.28 8.05 2.15
C GLN A 39 50.57 7.61 0.86
N GLY A 40 49.54 8.35 0.45
CA GLY A 40 48.76 8.06 -0.76
C GLY A 40 47.68 6.98 -0.57
N ALA A 41 47.53 6.42 0.63
CA ALA A 41 46.46 5.48 0.92
C ALA A 41 45.08 6.17 0.78
N PRO A 42 44.14 5.63 -0.03
CA PRO A 42 42.81 6.17 -0.15
C PRO A 42 42.05 6.17 1.19
N GLY A 43 41.45 7.31 1.55
CA GLY A 43 40.75 7.48 2.83
C GLY A 43 39.61 6.47 3.04
N CYS A 44 38.92 6.06 1.98
CA CYS A 44 37.87 5.04 2.05
C CYS A 44 38.36 3.70 2.61
N LEU A 45 39.59 3.27 2.31
CA LEU A 45 40.14 2.02 2.83
C LEU A 45 40.48 2.09 4.32
N LEU A 46 40.84 3.26 4.81
CA LEU A 46 41.07 3.51 6.23
C LEU A 46 39.73 3.58 6.99
N THR A 47 38.75 4.32 6.45
CA THR A 47 37.41 4.44 7.05
C THR A 47 36.70 3.09 7.11
N LEU A 48 36.82 2.27 6.07
CA LEU A 48 36.23 0.93 6.04
C LEU A 48 37.04 -0.10 6.85
N GLY A 49 38.18 0.28 7.45
CA GLY A 49 39.03 -0.65 8.22
C GLY A 49 39.71 -1.74 7.39
N LEU A 50 39.74 -1.58 6.06
CA LEU A 50 40.39 -2.48 5.09
C LEU A 50 41.91 -2.30 5.07
N LEU A 51 42.40 -1.14 5.46
CA LEU A 51 43.81 -0.90 5.75
C LEU A 51 43.96 -0.43 7.19
N ARG A 52 44.87 -1.05 7.95
CA ARG A 52 45.12 -0.70 9.36
C ARG A 52 46.59 -0.38 9.60
N PRO A 53 46.90 0.63 10.43
CA PRO A 53 48.28 0.90 10.81
C PRO A 53 48.86 -0.29 11.57
N ALA A 54 50.11 -0.62 11.25
CA ALA A 54 50.90 -1.54 12.05
C ALA A 54 51.11 -0.99 13.46
N THR A 55 51.11 -1.86 14.46
CA THR A 55 51.36 -1.48 15.86
C THR A 55 52.80 -1.01 16.11
N ASP A 56 53.76 -1.50 15.32
CA ASP A 56 55.19 -1.21 15.41
C ASP A 56 55.67 -0.14 14.41
N HIS A 57 54.96 0.03 13.30
CA HIS A 57 55.33 0.94 12.21
C HIS A 57 54.11 1.72 11.67
N PRO A 58 53.72 2.86 12.26
CA PRO A 58 52.49 3.57 11.91
C PRO A 58 52.42 4.09 10.46
N GLU A 59 53.57 4.20 9.79
CA GLU A 59 53.69 4.55 8.37
C GLU A 59 53.41 3.38 7.41
N ARG A 60 53.28 2.16 7.95
CA ARG A 60 52.96 0.94 7.21
C ARG A 60 51.55 0.49 7.54
N LEU A 61 50.75 0.29 6.50
CA LEU A 61 49.39 -0.22 6.60
C LEU A 61 49.36 -1.70 6.20
N TYR A 62 48.60 -2.49 6.93
CA TYR A 62 48.32 -3.89 6.60
C TYR A 62 46.89 -4.05 6.05
N PRO A 63 46.71 -4.83 4.98
CA PRO A 63 45.38 -5.17 4.48
C PRO A 63 44.66 -6.11 5.45
N SER A 64 43.48 -5.70 5.89
CA SER A 64 42.54 -6.53 6.64
C SER A 64 41.58 -7.21 5.69
N ALA A 65 41.19 -8.46 5.97
CA ALA A 65 40.19 -9.16 5.16
C ALA A 65 38.85 -8.39 5.16
N PRO A 66 38.13 -8.27 4.03
CA PRO A 66 36.88 -7.53 3.97
C PRO A 66 35.80 -8.07 4.90
N SER A 67 35.81 -9.37 5.21
CA SER A 67 34.90 -9.99 6.17
C SER A 67 35.10 -9.46 7.61
N ILE A 68 36.33 -9.14 8.01
CA ILE A 68 36.63 -8.57 9.34
C ILE A 68 36.17 -7.12 9.41
N ALA A 69 36.49 -6.34 8.37
CA ALA A 69 36.01 -4.97 8.22
C ALA A 69 34.47 -4.91 8.26
N LEU A 70 33.80 -5.79 7.52
CA LEU A 70 32.34 -5.89 7.53
C LEU A 70 31.80 -6.22 8.93
N ALA A 71 32.38 -7.21 9.63
CA ALA A 71 31.93 -7.56 10.98
C ALA A 71 32.05 -6.39 11.97
N GLU A 72 33.14 -5.61 11.90
CA GLU A 72 33.30 -4.43 12.75
C GLU A 72 32.35 -3.28 12.39
N LEU A 73 32.10 -3.06 11.10
CA LEU A 73 31.16 -2.04 10.62
C LEU A 73 29.70 -2.42 10.94
N SER A 74 29.36 -3.72 10.89
CA SER A 74 28.02 -4.24 11.19
C SER A 74 27.72 -4.26 12.69
N ARG A 75 28.72 -4.48 13.55
CA ARG A 75 28.52 -4.57 15.01
C ARG A 75 27.66 -3.45 15.63
N PRO A 76 27.91 -2.14 15.43
CA PRO A 76 27.06 -1.09 16.00
C PRO A 76 25.63 -1.09 15.44
N ILE A 77 25.43 -1.56 14.20
CA ILE A 77 24.11 -1.69 13.59
C ILE A 77 23.36 -2.86 14.25
N ASP A 78 24.03 -4.00 14.41
CA ASP A 78 23.46 -5.18 15.06
C ASP A 78 23.10 -4.89 16.53
N GLU A 79 23.98 -4.19 17.26
CA GLU A 79 23.72 -3.75 18.64
C GLU A 79 22.51 -2.81 18.74
N GLU A 80 22.31 -1.90 17.77
CA GLU A 80 21.14 -1.04 17.74
C GLU A 80 19.87 -1.82 17.38
N ILE A 81 19.94 -2.77 16.45
CA ILE A 81 18.82 -3.67 16.11
C ILE A 81 18.39 -4.46 17.35
N ASP A 82 19.34 -5.03 18.09
CA ASP A 82 19.05 -5.81 19.30
C ASP A 82 18.44 -4.93 20.40
N ARG A 83 18.94 -3.70 20.57
CA ARG A 83 18.35 -2.73 21.50
C ARG A 83 16.90 -2.39 21.13
N GLN A 84 16.62 -2.13 19.86
CA GLN A 84 15.26 -1.84 19.39
C GLN A 84 14.34 -3.06 19.54
N ARG A 85 14.85 -4.28 19.29
CA ARG A 85 14.09 -5.53 19.54
C ARG A 85 13.75 -5.70 21.01
N HIS A 86 14.71 -5.48 21.90
CA HIS A 86 14.48 -5.55 23.34
C HIS A 86 13.44 -4.52 23.80
N ARG A 87 13.58 -3.26 23.34
CA ARG A 87 12.64 -2.19 23.65
C ARG A 87 11.21 -2.53 23.19
N ARG A 88 11.06 -3.14 22.03
CA ARG A 88 9.75 -3.60 21.52
C ARG A 88 9.15 -4.68 22.42
N GLU A 89 9.97 -5.60 22.93
CA GLU A 89 9.51 -6.65 23.84
C GLU A 89 9.09 -6.09 25.20
N GLU A 90 9.86 -5.15 25.76
CA GLU A 90 9.47 -4.41 26.97
C GLU A 90 8.12 -3.70 26.80
N LEU A 91 7.93 -3.00 25.67
CA LEU A 91 6.67 -2.33 25.36
C LEU A 91 5.51 -3.32 25.26
N ARG A 92 5.73 -4.48 24.61
CA ARG A 92 4.73 -5.55 24.53
C ARG A 92 4.35 -6.09 25.90
N ALA A 93 5.34 -6.38 26.74
CA ALA A 93 5.12 -6.85 28.11
C ALA A 93 4.37 -5.82 28.96
N ALA A 94 4.67 -4.52 28.80
CA ALA A 94 3.99 -3.44 29.50
C ALA A 94 2.52 -3.27 29.07
N MET A 95 2.19 -3.56 27.80
CA MET A 95 0.81 -3.48 27.30
C MET A 95 -0.03 -4.70 27.64
N ALA A 96 0.57 -5.88 27.84
CA ALA A 96 -0.18 -7.13 28.05
C ALA A 96 -1.23 -7.09 29.18
N PRO A 97 -0.98 -6.47 30.36
CA PRO A 97 -2.03 -6.32 31.38
C PRO A 97 -3.18 -5.40 30.95
N LEU A 98 -2.88 -4.36 30.18
CA LEU A 98 -3.90 -3.44 29.65
C LEU A 98 -4.76 -4.15 28.60
N ASP A 99 -4.15 -4.95 27.72
CA ASP A 99 -4.84 -5.77 26.73
C ASP A 99 -5.77 -6.79 27.41
N ALA A 100 -5.31 -7.42 28.49
CA ALA A 100 -6.13 -8.35 29.28
C ALA A 100 -7.35 -7.65 29.90
N ALA A 101 -7.14 -6.53 30.59
CA ALA A 101 -8.23 -5.74 31.18
C ALA A 101 -9.20 -5.21 30.11
N TYR A 102 -8.67 -4.79 28.96
CA TYR A 102 -9.45 -4.34 27.82
C TYR A 102 -10.35 -5.47 27.28
N THR A 103 -9.77 -6.65 27.08
CA THR A 103 -10.49 -7.83 26.57
C THR A 103 -11.57 -8.31 27.54
N GLU A 104 -11.29 -8.30 28.84
CA GLU A 104 -12.27 -8.65 29.88
C GLU A 104 -13.45 -7.67 29.89
N ALA A 105 -13.16 -6.36 29.89
CA ALA A 105 -14.21 -5.33 29.80
C ALA A 105 -15.03 -5.47 28.51
N ARG A 106 -14.38 -5.78 27.37
CA ARG A 106 -15.02 -6.04 26.08
C ARG A 106 -15.98 -7.24 26.13
N ALA A 107 -15.55 -8.33 26.75
CA ALA A 107 -16.38 -9.53 26.91
C ALA A 107 -17.61 -9.23 27.78
N ALA A 108 -17.43 -8.44 28.86
CA ALA A 108 -18.50 -8.09 29.77
C ALA A 108 -19.52 -7.08 29.19
N HIS A 109 -19.07 -6.12 28.37
CA HIS A 109 -19.92 -5.01 27.88
C HIS A 109 -20.48 -5.23 26.48
N GLY A 110 -20.23 -6.40 25.88
CA GLY A 110 -20.56 -6.68 24.48
C GLY A 110 -19.63 -5.94 23.51
N ALA A 111 -19.57 -6.42 22.27
CA ALA A 111 -18.68 -5.89 21.23
C ALA A 111 -19.20 -4.56 20.64
N THR A 112 -19.22 -3.48 21.44
CA THR A 112 -19.38 -2.11 20.94
C THR A 112 -18.22 -1.73 20.00
N PRO A 113 -18.50 -1.08 18.86
CA PRO A 113 -17.48 -0.57 17.96
C PRO A 113 -16.49 0.36 18.68
N ILE A 114 -15.23 0.33 18.24
CA ILE A 114 -14.16 1.16 18.79
C ILE A 114 -13.84 2.24 17.76
N THR A 115 -13.95 3.50 18.14
CA THR A 115 -13.49 4.60 17.30
C THR A 115 -11.99 4.79 17.45
N ILE A 116 -11.27 4.63 16.35
CA ILE A 116 -9.85 4.91 16.22
C ILE A 116 -9.72 6.27 15.55
N THR A 117 -9.05 7.21 16.22
CA THR A 117 -8.92 8.59 15.75
C THR A 117 -7.46 8.91 15.43
N GLY A 118 -7.25 9.56 14.29
CA GLY A 118 -5.96 10.02 13.81
C GLY A 118 -5.33 9.07 12.79
N LYS A 119 -4.71 9.64 11.75
CA LYS A 119 -4.15 8.88 10.61
C LYS A 119 -3.10 7.84 11.02
N ALA A 120 -2.22 8.18 11.96
CA ALA A 120 -1.16 7.27 12.43
C ALA A 120 -1.75 6.07 13.18
N ALA A 121 -2.72 6.30 14.07
CA ALA A 121 -3.39 5.24 14.82
C ALA A 121 -4.21 4.34 13.87
N ILE A 122 -4.91 4.93 12.91
CA ILE A 122 -5.63 4.20 11.86
C ILE A 122 -4.69 3.32 11.03
N SER A 123 -3.56 3.87 10.57
CA SER A 123 -2.58 3.10 9.81
C SER A 123 -2.05 1.93 10.64
N ALA A 124 -1.60 2.18 11.87
CA ALA A 124 -1.07 1.15 12.76
C ALA A 124 -2.09 0.03 13.03
N ALA A 125 -3.36 0.37 13.27
CA ALA A 125 -4.41 -0.61 13.54
C ALA A 125 -4.74 -1.47 12.31
N LEU A 126 -4.84 -0.86 11.12
CA LEU A 126 -5.04 -1.61 9.88
C LEU A 126 -3.85 -2.51 9.56
N GLU A 127 -2.64 -2.02 9.81
CA GLU A 127 -1.40 -2.76 9.59
C GLU A 127 -1.30 -3.98 10.50
N ASP A 128 -1.57 -3.81 11.78
CA ASP A 128 -1.55 -4.90 12.75
C ASP A 128 -2.63 -5.94 12.43
N ALA A 129 -3.86 -5.51 12.11
CA ALA A 129 -4.94 -6.43 11.75
C ALA A 129 -4.63 -7.23 10.47
N VAL A 130 -4.11 -6.58 9.43
CA VAL A 130 -3.67 -7.26 8.20
C VAL A 130 -2.46 -8.16 8.47
N ALA A 131 -1.54 -7.76 9.35
CA ALA A 131 -0.40 -8.56 9.77
C ALA A 131 -0.82 -9.82 10.55
N GLN A 132 -1.95 -9.79 11.25
CA GLN A 132 -2.48 -10.94 11.99
C GLN A 132 -3.43 -11.82 11.18
N CYS A 133 -3.93 -11.35 10.03
CA CYS A 133 -4.95 -12.02 9.19
C CYS A 133 -4.46 -13.32 8.52
N ARG A 134 -5.00 -14.49 8.88
CA ARG A 134 -4.50 -15.81 8.47
C ARG A 134 -5.28 -16.49 7.35
N THR A 135 -6.57 -16.21 7.24
CA THR A 135 -7.51 -17.03 6.46
C THR A 135 -8.17 -16.24 5.33
N GLU A 136 -8.66 -15.03 5.61
CA GLU A 136 -9.41 -14.25 4.63
C GLU A 136 -9.25 -12.74 4.86
N LEU A 137 -8.88 -12.03 3.80
CA LEU A 137 -8.83 -10.57 3.73
C LEU A 137 -9.81 -10.08 2.67
N ILE A 138 -10.87 -9.41 3.10
CA ILE A 138 -11.86 -8.76 2.24
C ILE A 138 -11.63 -7.26 2.27
N SER A 139 -11.63 -6.60 1.11
CA SER A 139 -11.56 -5.14 1.06
C SER A 139 -12.49 -4.50 0.04
N VAL A 140 -13.01 -3.31 0.38
CA VAL A 140 -13.72 -2.39 -0.50
C VAL A 140 -12.93 -1.08 -0.52
N GLN A 141 -12.46 -0.69 -1.69
CA GLN A 141 -11.62 0.47 -1.93
C GLN A 141 -12.36 1.41 -2.90
N PRO A 142 -13.21 2.30 -2.39
CA PRO A 142 -13.99 3.22 -3.21
C PRO A 142 -13.13 4.36 -3.78
N ASP A 143 -12.05 4.72 -3.08
CA ASP A 143 -11.11 5.74 -3.56
C ASP A 143 -10.46 5.28 -4.87
N GLY A 144 -10.15 6.24 -5.75
CA GLY A 144 -9.50 5.97 -7.02
C GLY A 144 -8.05 5.48 -6.88
N GLY A 145 -7.19 5.90 -7.81
CA GLY A 145 -5.78 5.54 -7.77
C GLY A 145 -5.11 5.85 -6.43
N ARG A 146 -4.28 4.92 -5.93
CA ARG A 146 -3.44 5.13 -4.74
C ARG A 146 -2.01 5.50 -5.16
N PRO A 147 -1.28 6.31 -4.37
CA PRO A 147 0.14 6.58 -4.60
C PRO A 147 0.96 5.29 -4.70
N GLU A 148 1.98 5.29 -5.55
CA GLU A 148 2.80 4.10 -5.83
C GLU A 148 3.52 3.58 -4.58
N GLU A 149 4.03 4.46 -3.73
CA GLU A 149 4.69 4.11 -2.46
C GLU A 149 3.75 3.30 -1.54
N VAL A 150 2.52 3.77 -1.36
CA VAL A 150 1.49 3.08 -0.55
C VAL A 150 1.14 1.72 -1.14
N LEU A 151 1.11 1.61 -2.47
CA LEU A 151 0.87 0.34 -3.17
C LEU A 151 2.05 -0.62 -3.02
N ALA A 152 3.29 -0.14 -3.09
CA ALA A 152 4.49 -0.94 -2.92
C ALA A 152 4.56 -1.54 -1.50
N GLU A 153 4.31 -0.73 -0.46
CA GLU A 153 4.23 -1.22 0.91
C GLU A 153 3.08 -2.22 1.09
N SER A 154 1.92 -1.97 0.46
CA SER A 154 0.80 -2.92 0.48
C SER A 154 1.19 -4.26 -0.17
N ALA A 155 1.93 -4.21 -1.28
CA ALA A 155 2.39 -5.40 -2.02
C ALA A 155 3.34 -6.25 -1.19
N GLN A 156 4.34 -5.62 -0.57
CA GLN A 156 5.31 -6.31 0.29
C GLN A 156 4.62 -7.06 1.43
N ARG A 157 3.53 -6.51 1.98
CA ARG A 157 2.78 -7.10 3.09
C ARG A 157 1.83 -8.21 2.65
N VAL A 158 1.07 -8.00 1.58
CA VAL A 158 -0.04 -8.90 1.24
C VAL A 158 0.37 -10.04 0.31
N LEU A 159 1.27 -9.81 -0.65
CA LEU A 159 1.58 -10.80 -1.70
C LEU A 159 2.17 -12.11 -1.16
N PRO A 160 3.14 -12.11 -0.21
CA PRO A 160 3.65 -13.36 0.34
C PRO A 160 2.55 -14.20 0.97
N ARG A 161 1.63 -13.57 1.70
CA ARG A 161 0.54 -14.25 2.40
C ARG A 161 -0.48 -14.86 1.45
N ILE A 162 -0.81 -14.16 0.36
CA ILE A 162 -1.72 -14.69 -0.66
C ILE A 162 -1.10 -15.95 -1.27
N ARG A 163 0.21 -15.94 -1.56
CA ARG A 163 0.93 -17.12 -2.06
C ARG A 163 0.95 -18.27 -1.04
N GLU A 164 0.92 -17.95 0.25
CA GLU A 164 0.81 -18.91 1.35
C GLU A 164 -0.64 -19.39 1.62
N GLY A 165 -1.63 -18.92 0.84
CA GLY A 165 -3.01 -19.40 0.89
C GLY A 165 -4.02 -18.45 1.53
N LEU A 166 -3.64 -17.22 1.89
CA LEU A 166 -4.58 -16.18 2.34
C LEU A 166 -5.59 -15.88 1.23
N ARG A 167 -6.90 -16.10 1.49
CA ARG A 167 -7.95 -15.72 0.55
C ARG A 167 -8.07 -14.19 0.51
N ASN A 168 -7.73 -13.58 -0.61
CA ASN A 168 -7.82 -12.14 -0.79
C ASN A 168 -8.87 -11.78 -1.83
N ARG A 169 -9.89 -10.99 -1.45
CA ARG A 169 -10.93 -10.50 -2.35
C ARG A 169 -11.11 -9.00 -2.20
N SER A 170 -10.94 -8.26 -3.29
CA SER A 170 -10.92 -6.79 -3.27
C SER A 170 -11.86 -6.19 -4.30
N LEU A 171 -12.75 -5.30 -3.85
CA LEU A 171 -13.62 -4.47 -4.69
C LEU A 171 -13.01 -3.09 -4.87
N TYR A 172 -12.95 -2.64 -6.12
CA TYR A 172 -12.48 -1.32 -6.51
C TYR A 172 -13.52 -0.56 -7.34
N GLN A 173 -13.44 0.76 -7.35
CA GLN A 173 -14.29 1.54 -8.25
C GLN A 173 -13.75 1.48 -9.69
N HIS A 174 -14.61 1.53 -10.72
CA HIS A 174 -14.18 1.43 -12.12
C HIS A 174 -13.08 2.42 -12.52
N VAL A 175 -12.97 3.60 -11.88
CA VAL A 175 -11.90 4.57 -12.14
C VAL A 175 -10.49 3.97 -11.99
N VAL A 176 -10.29 2.93 -11.17
CA VAL A 176 -8.97 2.31 -11.03
C VAL A 176 -8.48 1.68 -12.35
N ARG A 177 -9.38 1.36 -13.29
CA ARG A 177 -9.05 0.79 -14.61
C ARG A 177 -8.25 1.75 -15.49
N THR A 178 -8.17 3.02 -15.14
CA THR A 178 -7.34 4.01 -15.84
C THR A 178 -6.12 4.46 -15.04
N HIS A 179 -5.91 3.90 -13.84
CA HIS A 179 -4.78 4.27 -12.98
C HIS A 179 -3.67 3.22 -13.01
N ALA A 180 -2.63 3.47 -13.80
CA ALA A 180 -1.58 2.50 -14.10
C ALA A 180 -0.88 1.89 -12.87
N PRO A 181 -0.45 2.67 -11.84
CA PRO A 181 0.17 2.09 -10.64
C PRO A 181 -0.76 1.12 -9.90
N THR A 182 -2.04 1.47 -9.78
CA THR A 182 -3.02 0.62 -9.09
C THR A 182 -3.33 -0.63 -9.89
N LEU A 183 -3.39 -0.53 -11.22
CA LEU A 183 -3.51 -1.72 -12.07
C LEU A 183 -2.31 -2.65 -11.95
N ALA A 184 -1.08 -2.11 -11.91
CA ALA A 184 0.12 -2.92 -11.74
C ALA A 184 0.10 -3.68 -10.40
N PHE A 185 -0.29 -3.00 -9.32
CA PHE A 185 -0.50 -3.63 -8.02
C PHE A 185 -1.57 -4.73 -8.06
N ILE A 186 -2.74 -4.45 -8.65
CA ILE A 186 -3.81 -5.44 -8.74
C ILE A 186 -3.38 -6.66 -9.55
N ARG A 187 -2.60 -6.47 -10.63
CA ARG A 187 -2.04 -7.60 -11.39
C ARG A 187 -1.19 -8.50 -10.52
N GLN A 188 -0.27 -7.93 -9.72
CA GLN A 188 0.56 -8.70 -8.79
C GLN A 188 -0.31 -9.48 -7.79
N VAL A 189 -1.37 -8.86 -7.27
CA VAL A 189 -2.31 -9.52 -6.35
C VAL A 189 -3.02 -10.69 -7.03
N THR A 190 -3.51 -10.49 -8.26
CA THR A 190 -4.20 -11.55 -9.00
C THR A 190 -3.27 -12.69 -9.43
N GLU A 191 -2.03 -12.37 -9.82
CA GLU A 191 -0.99 -13.36 -10.14
C GLU A 191 -0.57 -14.16 -8.91
N ALA A 192 -0.62 -13.58 -7.71
CA ALA A 192 -0.39 -14.28 -6.46
C ALA A 192 -1.55 -15.19 -6.03
N GLY A 193 -2.71 -15.13 -6.71
CA GLY A 193 -3.90 -15.92 -6.39
C GLY A 193 -5.04 -15.14 -5.72
N GLY A 194 -4.90 -13.82 -5.56
CA GLY A 194 -5.98 -12.96 -5.07
C GLY A 194 -7.02 -12.66 -6.15
N GLU A 195 -8.16 -12.12 -5.75
CA GLU A 195 -9.23 -11.72 -6.67
C GLU A 195 -9.52 -10.23 -6.56
N ALA A 196 -9.64 -9.57 -7.71
CA ALA A 196 -10.04 -8.17 -7.79
C ALA A 196 -11.20 -8.00 -8.77
N ARG A 197 -12.23 -7.26 -8.34
CA ARG A 197 -13.36 -6.87 -9.19
C ARG A 197 -13.62 -5.39 -9.08
N THR A 198 -14.33 -4.85 -10.06
CA THR A 198 -14.68 -3.43 -10.11
C THR A 198 -16.17 -3.18 -10.21
N LEU A 199 -16.66 -2.11 -9.59
CA LEU A 199 -18.05 -1.66 -9.68
C LEU A 199 -18.09 -0.14 -9.92
N SER A 200 -19.18 0.37 -10.52
CA SER A 200 -19.32 1.80 -10.86
C SER A 200 -19.58 2.69 -9.63
N ASP A 201 -20.43 2.25 -8.71
CA ASP A 201 -20.81 2.99 -7.50
C ASP A 201 -20.43 2.19 -6.24
N LEU A 202 -19.22 2.42 -5.73
CA LEU A 202 -18.79 1.96 -4.42
C LEU A 202 -18.76 3.15 -3.48
N SER A 203 -19.46 3.05 -2.36
CA SER A 203 -19.56 4.13 -1.38
C SER A 203 -18.37 4.16 -0.43
N ASP A 204 -18.40 3.30 0.59
CA ASP A 204 -17.52 3.42 1.75
C ASP A 204 -16.44 2.35 1.80
N ARG A 205 -15.28 2.74 2.34
CA ARG A 205 -14.17 1.83 2.57
C ARG A 205 -14.60 0.77 3.57
N MET A 206 -14.22 -0.47 3.31
CA MET A 206 -14.44 -1.57 4.25
C MET A 206 -13.25 -2.52 4.18
N ILE A 207 -12.75 -2.96 5.33
CA ILE A 207 -11.68 -3.96 5.41
C ILE A 207 -12.11 -4.99 6.46
N ILE A 208 -12.08 -6.28 6.12
CA ILE A 208 -12.45 -7.36 7.04
C ILE A 208 -11.31 -8.37 7.05
N CYS A 209 -10.84 -8.73 8.25
CA CYS A 209 -9.79 -9.73 8.47
C CYS A 209 -10.37 -10.92 9.22
N ASP A 210 -10.17 -12.13 8.70
CA ASP A 210 -10.55 -13.42 9.29
C ASP A 210 -12.01 -13.56 9.75
N ARG A 211 -12.88 -12.67 9.29
CA ARG A 211 -14.26 -12.52 9.80
C ARG A 211 -14.32 -12.24 11.31
N THR A 212 -13.24 -11.77 11.92
CA THR A 212 -13.13 -11.48 13.36
C THR A 212 -13.09 -9.98 13.64
N VAL A 213 -12.62 -9.18 12.69
CA VAL A 213 -12.60 -7.72 12.79
C VAL A 213 -12.95 -7.08 11.44
N ALA A 214 -13.81 -6.07 11.49
CA ALA A 214 -14.15 -5.22 10.36
C ALA A 214 -13.82 -3.76 10.68
N PHE A 215 -13.34 -3.04 9.67
CA PHE A 215 -13.03 -1.62 9.73
C PHE A 215 -13.88 -0.85 8.73
N ILE A 216 -14.60 0.16 9.21
CA ILE A 216 -15.43 1.06 8.39
C ILE A 216 -15.27 2.52 8.84
N PRO A 217 -15.46 3.52 7.98
CA PRO A 217 -15.48 4.93 8.39
C PRO A 217 -16.49 5.19 9.52
N SER A 218 -16.11 6.02 10.49
CA SER A 218 -16.99 6.44 11.60
C SER A 218 -18.17 7.30 11.14
N ALA A 219 -17.90 8.19 10.18
CA ALA A 219 -18.92 9.02 9.54
C ALA A 219 -18.49 9.42 8.13
N ALA A 220 -19.47 9.62 7.25
CA ALA A 220 -19.22 10.12 5.90
C ALA A 220 -18.41 11.43 5.93
N GLY A 221 -17.27 11.45 5.23
CA GLY A 221 -16.40 12.62 5.11
C GLY A 221 -15.36 12.81 6.22
N ARG A 222 -15.42 12.06 7.34
CA ARG A 222 -14.36 12.07 8.37
C ARG A 222 -13.31 11.03 8.04
N ARG A 223 -12.22 11.47 7.41
CA ARG A 223 -11.10 10.59 6.98
C ARG A 223 -10.11 10.25 8.10
N ASP A 224 -10.30 10.82 9.28
CA ASP A 224 -9.45 10.68 10.46
C ASP A 224 -10.10 9.86 11.57
N GLU A 225 -11.29 9.29 11.35
CA GLU A 225 -11.95 8.38 12.27
C GLU A 225 -12.33 7.06 11.58
N LEU A 226 -11.98 5.94 12.21
CA LEU A 226 -12.28 4.59 11.73
C LEU A 226 -12.90 3.77 12.87
N LEU A 227 -13.99 3.06 12.59
CA LEU A 227 -14.60 2.12 13.53
C LEU A 227 -13.99 0.74 13.33
N ALA A 228 -13.45 0.16 14.40
CA ALA A 228 -13.12 -1.25 14.48
C ALA A 228 -14.27 -2.01 15.15
N ILE A 229 -14.77 -3.04 14.48
CA ILE A 229 -15.95 -3.81 14.87
C ILE A 229 -15.56 -5.28 15.00
N GLN A 230 -15.79 -5.86 16.18
CA GLN A 230 -15.50 -7.27 16.48
C GLN A 230 -16.77 -8.10 16.74
N HIS A 231 -17.95 -7.50 16.54
CA HIS A 231 -19.22 -8.19 16.76
C HIS A 231 -19.55 -9.12 15.58
N THR A 232 -19.54 -10.43 15.79
CA THR A 232 -19.72 -11.45 14.74
C THR A 232 -20.95 -11.21 13.87
N GLY A 233 -22.12 -10.95 14.47
CA GLY A 233 -23.35 -10.69 13.71
C GLY A 233 -23.29 -9.43 12.82
N VAL A 234 -22.53 -8.40 13.22
CA VAL A 234 -22.34 -7.19 12.40
C VAL A 234 -21.34 -7.50 11.28
N ILE A 235 -20.27 -8.23 11.58
CA ILE A 235 -19.29 -8.65 10.57
C ILE A 235 -19.97 -9.53 9.51
N ASP A 236 -20.79 -10.50 9.90
CA ASP A 236 -21.53 -11.35 8.97
C ASP A 236 -22.48 -10.54 8.09
N PHE A 237 -23.15 -9.53 8.66
CA PHE A 237 -23.97 -8.60 7.87
C PHE A 237 -23.14 -7.82 6.85
N LEU A 238 -21.98 -7.27 7.26
CA LEU A 238 -21.05 -6.54 6.39
C LEU A 238 -20.48 -7.43 5.28
N ILE A 239 -20.15 -8.68 5.59
CA ILE A 239 -19.76 -9.68 4.59
C ILE A 239 -20.93 -9.92 3.63
N GLY A 240 -22.17 -10.04 4.10
CA GLY A 240 -23.34 -10.12 3.23
C GLY A 240 -23.48 -8.91 2.30
N VAL A 241 -23.18 -7.69 2.77
CA VAL A 241 -23.12 -6.48 1.93
C VAL A 241 -22.04 -6.62 0.86
N PHE A 242 -20.84 -7.08 1.23
CA PHE A 242 -19.75 -7.36 0.31
C PHE A 242 -20.14 -8.39 -0.75
N GLU A 243 -20.67 -9.55 -0.38
CA GLU A 243 -21.02 -10.63 -1.32
C GLU A 243 -22.04 -10.18 -2.36
N ARG A 244 -23.04 -9.39 -1.94
CA ARG A 244 -24.01 -8.80 -2.88
C ARG A 244 -23.34 -7.87 -3.88
N ALA A 245 -22.39 -7.05 -3.44
CA ALA A 245 -21.62 -6.19 -4.33
C ALA A 245 -20.68 -7.01 -5.24
N TRP A 246 -20.05 -8.07 -4.70
CA TRP A 246 -19.14 -8.97 -5.39
C TRP A 246 -19.78 -9.66 -6.59
N ILE A 247 -21.01 -10.16 -6.42
CA ILE A 247 -21.78 -10.81 -7.49
C ILE A 247 -22.04 -9.87 -8.68
N ARG A 248 -22.29 -8.57 -8.40
CA ARG A 248 -22.54 -7.55 -9.44
C ARG A 248 -21.27 -6.95 -10.02
N ALA A 249 -20.11 -7.16 -9.39
CA ALA A 249 -18.87 -6.53 -9.79
C ALA A 249 -18.23 -7.26 -10.98
N THR A 250 -17.71 -6.49 -11.93
CA THR A 250 -17.00 -7.02 -13.10
C THR A 250 -15.60 -7.49 -12.69
N PRO A 251 -15.20 -8.74 -12.98
CA PRO A 251 -13.83 -9.17 -12.80
C PRO A 251 -12.83 -8.22 -13.46
N LEU A 252 -11.75 -7.93 -12.76
CA LEU A 252 -10.60 -7.23 -13.31
C LEU A 252 -9.60 -8.29 -13.79
N ALA A 253 -10.08 -9.23 -14.62
CA ALA A 253 -9.29 -10.35 -15.09
C ALA A 253 -8.12 -9.86 -15.96
N ASN A 254 -6.92 -10.36 -15.66
CA ASN A 254 -5.66 -10.23 -16.39
C ASN A 254 -5.64 -9.06 -17.37
N ALA A 255 -5.16 -7.92 -16.89
CA ALA A 255 -5.05 -6.67 -17.64
C ALA A 255 -4.00 -6.73 -18.78
N SER A 256 -3.88 -7.85 -19.49
CA SER A 256 -3.32 -7.94 -20.84
C SER A 256 -4.29 -7.26 -21.81
N GLY A 257 -4.21 -5.92 -21.87
CA GLY A 257 -4.65 -5.11 -22.99
C GLY A 257 -6.16 -5.00 -23.22
N GLN A 258 -6.67 -3.77 -23.33
CA GLN A 258 -7.99 -3.42 -23.87
C GLN A 258 -9.22 -3.82 -23.04
N GLN A 259 -9.54 -3.19 -21.90
CA GLN A 259 -10.80 -3.50 -21.22
C GLN A 259 -11.48 -2.31 -20.51
N SER A 260 -11.90 -1.32 -21.30
CA SER A 260 -13.21 -0.69 -21.08
C SER A 260 -14.21 -1.42 -21.97
N GLY A 261 -14.59 -2.63 -21.57
CA GLY A 261 -15.57 -3.44 -22.32
C GLY A 261 -16.95 -2.76 -22.35
N PRO A 262 -17.86 -3.21 -23.23
CA PRO A 262 -19.24 -2.71 -23.32
C PRO A 262 -19.98 -2.76 -21.98
N GLU A 263 -19.70 -3.77 -21.16
CA GLU A 263 -20.30 -3.99 -19.84
C GLU A 263 -19.96 -2.85 -18.86
N VAL A 264 -18.68 -2.49 -18.71
CA VAL A 264 -18.25 -1.40 -17.81
C VAL A 264 -18.83 -0.05 -18.23
N ALA A 265 -18.88 0.20 -19.54
CA ALA A 265 -19.50 1.42 -20.08
C ALA A 265 -21.02 1.44 -19.81
N SER A 266 -21.68 0.28 -19.87
CA SER A 266 -23.08 0.09 -19.53
C SER A 266 -23.33 0.32 -18.03
N ASP A 267 -22.49 -0.23 -17.15
CA ASP A 267 -22.58 -0.08 -15.70
C ASP A 267 -22.41 1.37 -15.25
N LEU A 268 -21.47 2.11 -15.87
CA LEU A 268 -21.30 3.54 -15.60
C LEU A 268 -22.51 4.34 -16.09
N GLN A 269 -23.06 4.03 -17.26
CA GLN A 269 -24.27 4.70 -17.77
C GLN A 269 -25.48 4.43 -16.86
N LEU A 270 -25.69 3.19 -16.44
CA LEU A 270 -26.76 2.80 -15.51
C LEU A 270 -26.62 3.53 -14.17
N ALA A 271 -25.41 3.60 -13.62
CA ALA A 271 -25.14 4.34 -12.38
C ALA A 271 -25.43 5.84 -12.53
N ILE A 272 -25.02 6.47 -13.64
CA ILE A 272 -25.35 7.88 -13.93
C ILE A 272 -26.88 8.05 -14.03
N MET A 273 -27.58 7.17 -14.74
CA MET A 273 -29.04 7.23 -14.87
C MET A 273 -29.76 7.10 -13.52
N ARG A 274 -29.32 6.17 -12.65
CA ARG A 274 -29.86 6.01 -11.29
C ARG A 274 -29.66 7.29 -10.46
N LEU A 275 -28.47 7.87 -10.49
CA LEU A 275 -28.17 9.10 -9.74
C LEU A 275 -28.85 10.35 -10.31
N LEU A 276 -29.10 10.40 -11.62
CA LEU A 276 -29.91 11.44 -12.26
C LEU A 276 -31.34 11.42 -11.75
N VAL A 277 -31.96 10.23 -11.69
CA VAL A 277 -33.32 10.05 -11.16
C VAL A 277 -33.38 10.39 -9.67
N ALA A 278 -32.32 10.09 -8.91
CA ALA A 278 -32.17 10.50 -7.51
C ALA A 278 -31.96 12.02 -7.31
N GLY A 279 -31.90 12.81 -8.39
CA GLY A 279 -31.78 14.27 -8.33
C GLY A 279 -30.36 14.79 -8.10
N CYS A 280 -29.33 13.95 -8.18
CA CYS A 280 -27.94 14.38 -7.99
C CYS A 280 -27.49 15.35 -9.11
N THR A 281 -26.63 16.31 -8.77
CA THR A 281 -25.96 17.18 -9.74
C THR A 281 -24.81 16.45 -10.44
N ASP A 282 -24.38 16.91 -11.62
CA ASP A 282 -23.25 16.29 -12.34
C ASP A 282 -21.97 16.26 -11.49
N ALA A 283 -21.73 17.30 -10.69
CA ALA A 283 -20.60 17.35 -9.76
C ALA A 283 -20.70 16.30 -8.64
N THR A 284 -21.91 16.07 -8.11
CA THR A 284 -22.17 15.04 -7.09
C THR A 284 -21.97 13.64 -7.68
N ILE A 285 -22.50 13.42 -8.89
CA ILE A 285 -22.35 12.17 -9.64
C ILE A 285 -20.87 11.91 -9.93
N ALA A 286 -20.13 12.93 -10.37
CA ALA A 286 -18.71 12.82 -10.68
C ALA A 286 -17.89 12.39 -9.46
N ASN A 287 -18.11 13.05 -8.32
CA ASN A 287 -17.43 12.71 -7.07
C ASN A 287 -17.75 11.29 -6.63
N ARG A 288 -19.03 10.90 -6.68
CA ARG A 288 -19.48 9.56 -6.26
C ARG A 288 -18.97 8.43 -7.15
N LEU A 289 -18.89 8.67 -8.45
CA LEU A 289 -18.43 7.68 -9.43
C LEU A 289 -16.91 7.70 -9.67
N GLY A 290 -16.18 8.61 -8.99
CA GLY A 290 -14.75 8.77 -9.14
C GLY A 290 -14.31 9.25 -10.53
N VAL A 291 -15.18 9.92 -11.28
CA VAL A 291 -14.89 10.41 -12.65
C VAL A 291 -14.91 11.94 -12.72
N SER A 292 -14.40 12.51 -13.81
CA SER A 292 -14.47 13.96 -14.01
C SER A 292 -15.91 14.42 -14.27
N THR A 293 -16.26 15.65 -13.86
CA THR A 293 -17.55 16.27 -14.20
C THR A 293 -17.77 16.32 -15.72
N ARG A 294 -16.71 16.54 -16.49
CA ARG A 294 -16.75 16.51 -17.96
C ARG A 294 -17.22 15.14 -18.47
N THR A 295 -16.72 14.06 -17.90
CA THR A 295 -17.12 12.68 -18.24
C THR A 295 -18.61 12.49 -17.97
N VAL A 296 -19.10 12.91 -16.80
CA VAL A 296 -20.53 12.81 -16.47
C VAL A 296 -21.38 13.60 -17.47
N THR A 297 -21.05 14.87 -17.72
CA THR A 297 -21.81 15.73 -18.63
C THR A 297 -21.87 15.13 -20.05
N GLU A 298 -20.79 14.52 -20.53
CA GLU A 298 -20.79 13.86 -21.84
C GLU A 298 -21.71 12.63 -21.88
N HIS A 299 -21.68 11.80 -20.84
CA HIS A 299 -22.61 10.67 -20.70
C HIS A 299 -24.06 11.15 -20.61
N VAL A 300 -24.34 12.18 -19.81
CA VAL A 300 -25.69 12.78 -19.68
C VAL A 300 -26.18 13.29 -21.02
N ARG A 301 -25.36 13.99 -21.81
CA ARG A 301 -25.71 14.45 -23.17
C ARG A 301 -26.06 13.28 -24.09
N ARG A 302 -25.26 12.21 -24.08
CA ARG A 302 -25.50 11.02 -24.89
C ARG A 302 -26.81 10.33 -24.52
N ILE A 303 -27.10 10.19 -23.23
CA ILE A 303 -28.37 9.62 -22.74
C ILE A 303 -29.54 10.54 -23.12
N SER A 304 -29.40 11.86 -22.94
CA SER A 304 -30.43 12.85 -23.32
C SER A 304 -30.77 12.78 -24.80
N LYS A 305 -29.75 12.69 -25.67
CA LYS A 305 -29.94 12.55 -27.11
C LYS A 305 -30.63 11.24 -27.46
N HIS A 306 -30.24 10.13 -26.83
CA HIS A 306 -30.80 8.81 -27.08
C HIS A 306 -32.28 8.72 -26.65
N LEU A 307 -32.64 9.32 -25.52
CA LEU A 307 -34.01 9.35 -25.01
C LEU A 307 -34.85 10.53 -25.56
N GLY A 308 -34.28 11.38 -26.41
CA GLY A 308 -34.98 12.54 -26.98
C GLY A 308 -35.35 13.62 -25.96
N SER A 309 -34.64 13.68 -24.83
CA SER A 309 -34.91 14.66 -23.77
C SER A 309 -34.36 16.05 -24.11
N ARG A 310 -35.12 17.09 -23.76
CA ARG A 310 -34.78 18.51 -23.95
C ARG A 310 -34.39 19.23 -22.65
N SER A 311 -34.59 18.60 -21.49
CA SER A 311 -34.21 19.16 -20.19
C SER A 311 -33.83 18.07 -19.19
N ARG A 312 -33.08 18.43 -18.13
CA ARG A 312 -32.68 17.47 -17.09
C ARG A 312 -33.89 16.86 -16.38
N ALA A 313 -34.90 17.67 -16.09
CA ALA A 313 -36.14 17.21 -15.46
C ALA A 313 -36.88 16.20 -16.35
N GLN A 314 -37.01 16.51 -17.65
CA GLN A 314 -37.60 15.59 -18.62
C GLN A 314 -36.76 14.31 -18.77
N LEU A 315 -35.42 14.42 -18.71
CA LEU A 315 -34.53 13.26 -18.80
C LEU A 315 -34.75 12.30 -17.63
N GLY A 316 -34.82 12.83 -16.40
CA GLY A 316 -35.12 12.02 -15.21
C GLY A 316 -36.46 11.31 -15.31
N TYR A 317 -37.51 12.01 -15.76
CA TYR A 317 -38.83 11.42 -15.99
C TYR A 317 -38.79 10.27 -17.02
N LEU A 318 -38.12 10.47 -18.16
CA LEU A 318 -38.01 9.47 -19.23
C LEU A 318 -37.21 8.23 -18.78
N ILE A 319 -36.15 8.42 -17.99
CA ILE A 319 -35.38 7.30 -17.43
C ILE A 319 -36.25 6.48 -16.47
N ALA A 320 -36.98 7.15 -15.57
CA ALA A 320 -37.81 6.50 -14.55
C ALA A 320 -39.02 5.77 -15.14
N THR A 321 -39.65 6.31 -16.18
CA THR A 321 -40.86 5.74 -16.80
C THR A 321 -40.57 4.81 -17.97
N GLY A 322 -39.38 4.90 -18.58
CA GLY A 322 -39.03 4.12 -19.77
C GLY A 322 -38.56 2.69 -19.50
N GLY A 323 -38.56 2.22 -18.25
CA GLY A 323 -38.13 0.87 -17.86
C GLY A 323 -36.65 0.57 -18.14
N VAL A 324 -35.84 1.61 -18.39
CA VAL A 324 -34.41 1.48 -18.72
C VAL A 324 -33.61 1.00 -17.49
N LEU A 325 -34.10 1.29 -16.29
CA LEU A 325 -33.47 0.89 -15.03
C LEU A 325 -33.94 -0.46 -14.49
N ASP A 326 -35.00 -1.05 -15.07
CA ASP A 326 -35.61 -2.31 -14.59
C ASP A 326 -34.90 -3.57 -15.12
N ARG A 327 -33.92 -3.40 -16.00
CA ARG A 327 -33.20 -4.49 -16.69
C ARG A 327 -31.82 -4.82 -16.09
N GLY A 328 -31.48 -4.34 -14.88
CA GLY A 328 -30.14 -4.50 -14.30
C GLY A 328 -30.08 -4.60 -12.80
#